data_AF-A0A252C424-F1
#
_entry.id   AF-A0A252C424-F1
#
_cell.length_a   1.000
_cell.length_b   1.000
_cell.length_c   1.000
_cell.angle_alpha   90.00
_cell.angle_beta   90.00
_cell.angle_gamma   90.00
#
_symmetry.space_group_name_H-M   'P 1'
#
loop_
_entity.id
_entity.type
_entity.pdbx_description
1 polymer ?
#
loop_
_entity_poly.entity_id
_entity_poly.type
_entity_poly.pdbx_seq_one_letter_code
_entity_poly.pdbx_strand_id
1 'polypeptide(L)'
;MATAKQDLGAFGEMIVAKKCDCPRCKRPKTLKRLPPNFKCADLICDFCGFLAQVKAMTSADAETLPRMILGAAWGPQKDRMDAAIYFPLYLVLATADLKRYSIHYLSADLQPPELFQPRKPLSETARRAGWQGFMYDLRTVVGRLVRLGPVRS
;
A
#
# COMPACT_ATOMS: atom_id res chain seq x y z
N MET A 1 21.60 6.34 -6.01
CA MET A 1 20.42 7.23 -6.10
C MET A 1 19.17 6.39 -6.02
N ALA A 2 18.12 6.91 -5.37
CA ALA A 2 16.81 6.29 -5.41
C ALA A 2 16.20 6.45 -6.81
N THR A 3 15.40 5.48 -7.23
CA THR A 3 14.63 5.54 -8.48
C THR A 3 13.34 6.34 -8.25
N ALA A 4 12.76 6.89 -9.31
CA ALA A 4 11.47 7.60 -9.23
C ALA A 4 10.35 6.77 -8.55
N LYS A 5 10.38 5.43 -8.69
CA LYS A 5 9.45 4.52 -8.00
C LYS A 5 9.71 4.43 -6.50
N GLN A 6 10.98 4.46 -6.08
CA GLN A 6 11.34 4.50 -4.67
C GLN A 6 10.95 5.84 -4.04
N ASP A 7 11.16 6.95 -4.75
CA ASP A 7 10.75 8.29 -4.29
C ASP A 7 9.23 8.39 -4.15
N LEU A 8 8.47 7.86 -5.11
CA LEU A 8 7.01 7.80 -5.05
C LEU A 8 6.53 6.94 -3.86
N GLY A 9 7.17 5.79 -3.61
CA GLY A 9 6.87 4.95 -2.45
C GLY A 9 7.10 5.70 -1.13
N ALA A 10 8.28 6.32 -0.98
CA ALA A 10 8.63 7.10 0.20
C ALA A 10 7.70 8.30 0.42
N PHE A 11 7.27 8.97 -0.66
CA PHE A 11 6.25 10.02 -0.61
C PHE A 11 4.93 9.49 -0.06
N GLY A 12 4.46 8.34 -0.57
CA GLY A 12 3.23 7.71 -0.12
C GLY A 12 3.25 7.38 1.38
N GLU A 13 4.32 6.74 1.86
CA GLU A 13 4.49 6.43 3.27
C GLU A 13 4.51 7.68 4.15
N MET A 14 5.26 8.70 3.72
CA MET A 14 5.37 9.97 4.42
C MET A 14 4.00 10.67 4.53
N ILE A 15 3.25 10.75 3.42
CA ILE A 15 2.01 11.53 3.41
C ILE A 15 0.92 10.85 4.23
N VAL A 16 0.83 9.52 4.21
CA VAL A 16 -0.10 8.77 5.07
C VAL A 16 0.26 8.97 6.54
N ALA A 17 1.53 8.81 6.93
CA ALA A 17 1.96 9.01 8.31
C ALA A 17 1.70 10.45 8.82
N LYS A 18 1.80 11.46 7.93
CA LYS A 18 1.57 12.86 8.26
C LYS A 18 0.10 13.25 8.31
N LYS A 19 -0.73 12.67 7.44
CA LYS A 19 -2.10 13.14 7.17
C LYS A 19 -3.19 12.24 7.68
N CYS A 20 -2.90 11.01 8.11
CA CYS A 20 -3.91 10.07 8.58
C CYS A 20 -3.75 9.80 10.08
N ASP A 21 -4.88 9.68 10.76
CA ASP A 21 -4.93 9.14 12.11
C ASP A 21 -4.97 7.61 12.06
N CYS A 22 -4.58 6.97 13.16
CA CYS A 22 -4.65 5.52 13.24
C CYS A 22 -6.10 5.05 13.15
N PRO A 23 -6.49 4.20 12.19
CA PRO A 23 -7.87 3.78 12.00
C PRO A 23 -8.33 2.82 13.11
N ARG A 24 -7.40 2.21 13.84
CA ARG A 24 -7.71 1.33 14.98
C ARG A 24 -7.99 2.11 16.26
N CYS A 25 -7.03 2.89 16.75
CA CYS A 25 -7.15 3.60 18.02
C CYS A 25 -7.65 5.05 17.91
N LYS A 26 -7.80 5.56 16.69
CA LYS A 26 -8.23 6.93 16.38
C LYS A 26 -7.33 8.05 16.93
N ARG A 27 -6.21 7.71 17.57
CA ARG A 27 -5.28 8.72 18.11
C ARG A 27 -4.53 9.41 16.97
N PRO A 28 -4.53 10.75 16.96
CA PRO A 28 -3.84 11.50 15.92
C PRO A 28 -2.33 11.43 16.08
N LYS A 29 -1.60 11.61 14.96
CA LYS A 29 -0.13 11.72 14.91
C LYS A 29 0.67 10.51 15.43
N THR A 30 0.05 9.34 15.52
CA THR A 30 0.67 8.10 16.00
C THR A 30 1.23 7.20 14.90
N LEU A 31 0.85 7.41 13.62
CA LEU A 31 1.39 6.61 12.51
C LEU A 31 2.85 7.02 12.22
N LYS A 32 3.75 6.04 12.25
CA LYS A 32 5.18 6.15 11.97
C LYS A 32 5.57 5.20 10.85
N ARG A 33 6.60 5.58 10.07
CA ARG A 33 7.17 4.70 9.04
C ARG A 33 8.01 3.62 9.69
N LEU A 34 7.87 2.39 9.20
CA LEU A 34 8.75 1.28 9.52
C LEU A 34 10.07 1.41 8.75
N PRO A 35 11.14 0.72 9.18
CA PRO A 35 12.38 0.67 8.43
C PRO A 35 12.17 0.10 7.02
N PRO A 36 12.98 0.52 6.03
CA PRO A 36 12.93 -0.05 4.69
C PRO A 36 13.11 -1.58 4.71
N ASN A 37 12.42 -2.26 3.78
CA ASN A 37 12.40 -3.72 3.66
C ASN A 37 11.70 -4.48 4.82
N PHE A 38 10.98 -3.78 5.69
CA PHE A 38 10.06 -4.47 6.60
C PHE A 38 9.01 -5.25 5.79
N LYS A 39 8.83 -6.54 6.10
CA LYS A 39 8.03 -7.43 5.24
C LYS A 39 6.55 -7.11 5.38
N CYS A 40 5.92 -6.75 4.26
CA CYS A 40 4.47 -6.62 4.08
C CYS A 40 3.78 -5.49 4.88
N ALA A 41 4.51 -4.65 5.59
CA ALA A 41 3.98 -3.47 6.25
C ALA A 41 4.97 -2.31 6.15
N ASP A 42 4.45 -1.10 6.05
CA ASP A 42 5.22 0.13 5.83
C ASP A 42 5.00 1.15 6.96
N LEU A 43 3.86 1.06 7.67
CA LEU A 43 3.52 1.93 8.79
C LEU A 43 3.18 1.14 10.06
N ILE A 44 3.48 1.75 11.20
CA ILE A 44 3.07 1.30 12.53
C ILE A 44 2.45 2.44 13.32
N CYS A 45 1.40 2.17 14.09
CA CYS A 45 0.93 3.08 15.14
C CYS A 45 1.76 2.84 16.41
N ASP A 46 2.52 3.84 16.83
CA ASP A 46 3.38 3.78 18.03
C ASP A 46 2.60 3.68 19.36
N PHE A 47 1.28 3.90 19.33
CA PHE A 47 0.40 3.75 20.49
C PHE A 47 -0.24 2.37 20.61
N CYS A 48 -0.83 1.82 19.53
CA CYS A 48 -1.63 0.59 19.59
C CYS A 48 -1.07 -0.59 18.78
N GLY A 49 0.11 -0.43 18.18
CA GLY A 49 0.75 -1.48 17.37
C GLY A 49 0.04 -1.82 16.06
N PHE A 50 -0.92 -1.00 15.62
CA PHE A 50 -1.57 -1.16 14.31
C PHE A 50 -0.52 -1.11 13.19
N LEU A 51 -0.53 -2.11 12.30
CA LEU A 51 0.35 -2.19 11.14
C LEU A 51 -0.45 -1.97 9.86
N ALA A 52 0.12 -1.28 8.89
CA ALA A 52 -0.49 -1.11 7.58
C ALA A 52 0.55 -1.08 6.47
N GLN A 53 0.09 -1.43 5.27
CA GLN A 53 0.87 -1.33 4.05
C GLN A 53 0.46 -0.06 3.28
N VAL A 54 1.42 0.53 2.58
CA VAL A 54 1.23 1.65 1.69
C VAL A 54 1.61 1.25 0.26
N LYS A 55 0.79 1.65 -0.70
CA LYS A 55 1.11 1.60 -2.12
C LYS A 55 0.86 2.96 -2.73
N ALA A 56 1.85 3.47 -3.45
CA ALA A 56 1.75 4.74 -4.15
C ALA A 56 1.80 4.50 -5.67
N MET A 57 0.97 5.23 -6.40
CA MET A 57 0.89 5.16 -7.86
C MET A 57 0.71 6.55 -8.44
N THR A 58 1.39 6.80 -9.56
CA THR A 58 1.16 8.02 -10.35
C THR A 58 -0.18 7.91 -11.08
N SER A 59 -1.01 8.94 -10.97
CA SER A 59 -2.28 9.11 -11.68
C SER A 59 -2.34 10.50 -12.31
N ALA A 60 -3.05 10.63 -13.43
CA ALA A 60 -3.23 11.93 -14.12
C ALA A 60 -4.08 12.91 -13.30
N ASP A 61 -5.10 12.41 -12.61
CA ASP A 61 -6.04 13.20 -11.82
C ASP A 61 -5.83 13.08 -10.31
N ALA A 62 -5.10 12.05 -9.85
CA ALA A 62 -5.00 11.64 -8.45
C ALA A 62 -6.34 11.22 -7.81
N GLU A 63 -7.34 10.88 -8.61
CA GLU A 63 -8.70 10.61 -8.16
C GLU A 63 -9.19 9.23 -8.61
N THR A 64 -8.97 8.90 -9.88
CA THR A 64 -9.52 7.68 -10.46
C THR A 64 -8.76 6.46 -9.97
N LEU A 65 -9.47 5.56 -9.28
CA LEU A 65 -8.91 4.29 -8.82
C LEU A 65 -8.48 3.43 -10.02
N PRO A 66 -7.23 2.93 -10.06
CA PRO A 66 -6.78 2.04 -11.11
C PRO A 66 -7.43 0.67 -10.94
N ARG A 67 -7.54 -0.10 -12.03
CA ARG A 67 -8.03 -1.48 -11.97
C ARG A 67 -7.02 -2.42 -11.28
N MET A 68 -5.73 -2.17 -11.48
CA MET A 68 -4.65 -3.02 -10.98
C MET A 68 -3.56 -2.17 -10.34
N ILE A 69 -2.95 -2.66 -9.25
CA ILE A 69 -1.80 -2.02 -8.61
C ILE A 69 -0.68 -3.04 -8.45
N LEU A 70 0.57 -2.61 -8.64
CA LEU A 70 1.72 -3.48 -8.46
C LEU A 70 1.95 -3.80 -6.97
N GLY A 71 2.00 -5.09 -6.64
CA GLY A 71 2.39 -5.60 -5.34
C GLY A 71 3.91 -5.77 -5.19
N ALA A 72 4.32 -6.24 -4.02
CA ALA A 72 5.73 -6.55 -3.72
C ALA A 72 6.05 -8.01 -4.10
N ALA A 73 6.80 -8.73 -3.26
CA ALA A 73 7.11 -10.14 -3.46
C ALA A 73 5.90 -11.03 -3.12
N TRP A 74 5.61 -12.01 -3.97
CA TRP A 74 4.48 -12.93 -3.79
C TRP A 74 4.68 -13.88 -2.62
N GLY A 75 5.84 -14.51 -2.48
CA GLY A 75 6.10 -15.50 -1.41
C GLY A 75 5.75 -14.99 -0.01
N PRO A 76 6.37 -13.89 0.48
CA PRO A 76 6.04 -13.32 1.79
C PRO A 76 4.58 -12.89 1.94
N GLN A 77 3.94 -12.44 0.86
CA GLN A 77 2.52 -12.08 0.88
C GLN A 77 1.66 -13.34 1.04
N LYS A 78 1.96 -14.40 0.30
CA LYS A 78 1.26 -15.68 0.36
C LYS A 78 1.42 -16.32 1.74
N ASP A 79 2.62 -16.34 2.32
CA ASP A 79 2.87 -16.89 3.66
C ASP A 79 1.98 -16.21 4.73
N ARG A 80 1.76 -14.90 4.58
CA ARG A 80 0.86 -14.14 5.47
C ARG A 80 -0.60 -14.49 5.22
N MET A 81 -1.03 -14.56 3.96
CA MET A 81 -2.40 -14.93 3.60
C MET A 81 -2.77 -16.35 4.05
N ASP A 82 -1.85 -17.30 3.90
CA ASP A 82 -2.01 -18.70 4.37
C ASP A 82 -2.16 -18.76 5.90
N ALA A 83 -1.56 -17.80 6.62
CA ALA A 83 -1.74 -17.62 8.06
C ALA A 83 -2.94 -16.73 8.43
N ALA A 84 -3.80 -16.38 7.47
CA ALA A 84 -4.92 -15.44 7.62
C ALA A 84 -4.52 -14.03 8.11
N ILE A 85 -3.28 -13.61 7.84
CA ILE A 85 -2.76 -12.30 8.19
C ILE A 85 -2.87 -11.37 6.98
N TYR A 86 -3.76 -10.39 7.09
CA TYR A 86 -3.94 -9.31 6.10
C TYR A 86 -3.56 -7.98 6.72
N PHE A 87 -2.73 -7.20 6.04
CA PHE A 87 -2.43 -5.83 6.45
C PHE A 87 -3.39 -4.87 5.76
N PRO A 88 -4.02 -3.94 6.50
CA PRO A 88 -4.76 -2.83 5.90
C PRO A 88 -3.92 -2.09 4.88
N LEU A 89 -4.53 -1.71 3.76
CA LEU A 89 -3.86 -1.07 2.65
C LEU A 89 -4.25 0.41 2.59
N TYR A 90 -3.24 1.27 2.59
CA TYR A 90 -3.34 2.65 2.12
C TYR A 90 -2.89 2.73 0.67
N LEU A 91 -3.75 3.25 -0.19
CA LEU A 91 -3.44 3.55 -1.58
C LEU A 91 -3.33 5.07 -1.76
N VAL A 92 -2.14 5.52 -2.16
CA VAL A 92 -1.86 6.91 -2.49
C VAL A 92 -1.84 7.06 -4.01
N LEU A 93 -2.77 7.84 -4.55
CA LEU A 93 -2.72 8.26 -5.95
C LEU A 93 -2.14 9.67 -5.97
N ALA A 94 -1.10 9.91 -6.77
CA ALA A 94 -0.44 11.21 -6.84
C ALA A 94 -0.20 11.63 -8.29
N THR A 95 -0.25 12.93 -8.59
CA THR A 95 0.21 13.45 -9.87
C THR A 95 1.72 13.30 -10.01
N ALA A 96 2.23 13.32 -11.25
CA ALA A 96 3.67 13.13 -11.51
C ALA A 96 4.56 14.17 -10.80
N ASP A 97 4.05 15.39 -10.58
CA ASP A 97 4.71 16.47 -9.83
C ASP A 97 4.48 16.39 -8.31
N LEU A 98 3.77 15.37 -7.83
CA LEU A 98 3.40 15.14 -6.43
C LEU A 98 2.60 16.27 -5.76
N LYS A 99 2.11 17.26 -6.51
CA LYS A 99 1.39 18.41 -5.95
C LYS A 99 -0.05 18.06 -5.57
N ARG A 100 -0.69 17.15 -6.32
CA ARG A 100 -2.02 16.65 -6.01
C ARG A 100 -1.93 15.18 -5.65
N TYR A 101 -2.66 14.80 -4.61
CA TYR A 101 -2.76 13.41 -4.19
C TYR A 101 -4.10 13.14 -3.50
N SER A 102 -4.48 11.87 -3.49
CA SER A 102 -5.54 11.34 -2.64
C SER A 102 -5.03 10.12 -1.88
N ILE A 103 -5.64 9.86 -0.73
CA ILE A 103 -5.35 8.71 0.10
C ILE A 103 -6.64 7.90 0.21
N HIS A 104 -6.56 6.62 -0.13
CA HIS A 104 -7.64 5.66 0.00
C HIS A 104 -7.23 4.58 1.00
N TYR A 105 -8.20 4.06 1.72
CA TYR A 105 -8.00 3.05 2.75
C TYR A 105 -8.87 1.83 2.48
N LEU A 106 -8.28 0.64 2.61
CA LEU A 106 -8.94 -0.64 2.55
C LEU A 106 -8.62 -1.43 3.83
N SER A 107 -9.66 -1.69 4.64
CA SER A 107 -9.53 -2.52 5.85
C SER A 107 -9.04 -3.92 5.50
N ALA A 108 -8.30 -4.57 6.41
CA ALA A 108 -7.87 -5.96 6.27
C ALA A 108 -9.07 -6.91 6.07
N ASP A 109 -10.14 -6.72 6.84
CA ASP A 109 -11.34 -7.58 6.80
C ASP A 109 -12.11 -7.52 5.47
N LEU A 110 -11.81 -6.50 4.65
CA LEU A 110 -12.46 -6.27 3.36
C LEU A 110 -11.62 -6.75 2.18
N GLN A 111 -10.46 -7.38 2.44
CA GLN A 111 -9.53 -7.89 1.44
C GLN A 111 -9.81 -9.38 1.17
N PRO A 112 -10.46 -9.71 0.03
CA PRO A 112 -10.67 -11.09 -0.35
C PRO A 112 -9.36 -11.67 -0.96
N PRO A 113 -9.10 -12.98 -0.89
CA PRO A 113 -7.89 -13.58 -1.48
C PRO A 113 -7.71 -13.26 -2.97
N GLU A 114 -8.81 -13.11 -3.71
CA GLU A 114 -8.84 -12.75 -5.14
C GLU A 114 -8.29 -11.36 -5.42
N LEU A 115 -8.17 -10.50 -4.39
CA LEU A 115 -7.46 -9.23 -4.51
C LEU A 115 -6.01 -9.46 -4.93
N PHE A 116 -5.38 -10.57 -4.54
CA PHE A 116 -3.96 -10.80 -4.71
C PHE A 116 -3.68 -11.77 -5.87
N GLN A 117 -3.22 -11.23 -7.00
CA GLN A 117 -3.00 -11.97 -8.24
C GLN A 117 -1.50 -12.24 -8.46
N PRO A 118 -0.99 -13.47 -8.25
CA PRO A 118 0.40 -13.78 -8.49
C PRO A 118 0.79 -13.54 -9.96
N ARG A 119 1.94 -12.92 -10.18
CA ARG A 119 2.49 -12.75 -11.53
C ARG A 119 3.34 -13.95 -11.91
N LYS A 120 3.64 -14.11 -13.20
CA LYS A 120 4.68 -15.04 -13.63
C LYS A 120 6.03 -14.64 -12.99
N PRO A 121 6.83 -15.60 -12.50
CA PRO A 121 8.20 -15.33 -12.08
C PRO A 121 9.00 -14.64 -13.18
N LEU A 122 9.98 -13.83 -12.79
CA LEU A 122 10.89 -13.21 -13.75
C LEU A 122 11.74 -14.28 -14.44
N SER A 123 12.07 -14.04 -15.71
CA SER A 123 12.88 -14.94 -16.54
C SER A 123 14.25 -15.20 -15.93
N GLU A 124 14.88 -16.30 -16.34
CA GLU A 124 16.23 -16.69 -15.91
C GLU A 124 17.29 -15.63 -16.26
N THR A 125 17.06 -14.87 -17.33
CA THR A 125 17.92 -13.78 -17.79
C THR A 125 17.71 -12.46 -17.03
N ALA A 126 16.68 -12.35 -16.19
CA ALA A 126 16.41 -11.12 -15.45
C ALA A 126 17.38 -10.96 -14.28
N ARG A 127 17.68 -9.70 -13.92
CA ARG A 127 18.54 -9.37 -12.75
C ARG A 127 18.12 -10.06 -11.46
N ARG A 128 16.83 -10.36 -11.29
CA ARG A 128 16.26 -11.09 -10.15
C ARG A 128 15.54 -12.34 -10.66
N ALA A 129 16.27 -13.22 -11.34
CA ALA A 129 15.75 -14.47 -11.89
C ALA A 129 14.91 -15.23 -10.87
N GLY A 130 13.76 -15.75 -11.29
CA GLY A 130 12.83 -16.47 -10.42
C GLY A 130 12.07 -15.62 -9.40
N TRP A 131 12.38 -14.32 -9.24
CA TRP A 131 11.61 -13.46 -8.35
C TRP A 131 10.17 -13.35 -8.86
N GLN A 132 9.22 -13.60 -7.97
CA GLN A 132 7.80 -13.51 -8.28
C GLN A 132 7.17 -12.36 -7.51
N GLY A 133 6.54 -11.45 -8.25
CA GLY A 133 5.68 -10.42 -7.68
C GLY A 133 4.20 -10.78 -7.81
N PHE A 134 3.33 -9.88 -7.37
CA PHE A 134 1.88 -10.00 -7.55
C PHE A 134 1.26 -8.66 -7.96
N MET A 135 -0.01 -8.66 -8.31
CA MET A 135 -0.83 -7.47 -8.54
C MET A 135 -2.00 -7.47 -7.56
N TYR A 136 -2.39 -6.29 -7.07
CA TYR A 136 -3.72 -6.08 -6.51
C TYR A 136 -4.72 -5.93 -7.66
N ASP A 137 -5.79 -6.71 -7.66
CA ASP A 137 -6.94 -6.53 -8.55
C ASP A 137 -8.06 -5.78 -7.84
N LEU A 138 -8.13 -4.47 -8.04
CA LEU A 138 -9.07 -3.61 -7.33
C LEU A 138 -10.52 -3.81 -7.77
N ARG A 139 -10.77 -4.51 -8.88
CA ARG A 139 -12.13 -4.86 -9.30
C ARG A 139 -12.83 -5.78 -8.30
N THR A 140 -12.06 -6.52 -7.49
CA THR A 140 -12.58 -7.42 -6.45
C THR A 140 -13.03 -6.68 -5.17
N VAL A 141 -12.68 -5.39 -5.05
CA VAL A 141 -12.94 -4.56 -3.86
C VAL A 141 -13.59 -3.22 -4.21
N VAL A 142 -14.31 -3.15 -5.34
CA VAL A 142 -15.09 -1.97 -5.73
C VAL A 142 -16.05 -1.59 -4.60
N GLY A 143 -16.06 -0.30 -4.24
CA GLY A 143 -16.87 0.21 -3.13
C GLY A 143 -16.34 -0.06 -1.72
N ARG A 144 -15.23 -0.81 -1.56
CA ARG A 144 -14.61 -1.10 -0.25
C ARG A 144 -13.42 -0.18 0.07
N LEU A 145 -12.86 0.48 -0.93
CA LEU A 145 -11.84 1.52 -0.77
C LEU A 145 -12.51 2.84 -0.37
N VAL A 146 -12.19 3.33 0.82
CA VAL A 146 -12.72 4.60 1.34
C VAL A 146 -11.70 5.69 1.12
N ARG A 147 -12.10 6.77 0.44
CA ARG A 147 -11.26 7.97 0.35
C ARG A 147 -11.18 8.66 1.71
N LEU A 148 -9.96 8.90 2.18
CA LEU A 148 -9.71 9.66 3.40
C LEU A 148 -9.62 11.15 3.05
N GLY A 149 -10.44 11.95 3.73
CA GLY A 149 -10.33 13.41 3.70
C GLY A 149 -9.09 13.89 4.46
N PRO A 150 -8.71 15.17 4.33
CA PRO A 150 -7.71 15.75 5.21
C PRO A 150 -8.16 15.60 6.67
N VAL A 151 -7.30 15.06 7.53
CA VAL A 151 -7.55 15.04 8.99
C VAL A 151 -7.72 16.49 9.45
N ARG A 152 -8.85 16.74 10.13
CA ARG A 152 -9.15 18.03 10.76
C ARG A 152 -8.09 18.25 11.84
N SER A 153 -7.23 19.26 11.64
CA SER A 153 -6.25 19.72 12.63
C SER A 153 -6.94 20.40 13.80
#